data_AF-A0A388QRJ0-F1
#
_entry.id   AF-A0A388QRJ0-F1
#
_cell.length_a   1.000
_cell.length_b   1.000
_cell.length_c   1.000
_cell.angle_alpha   90.00
_cell.angle_beta   90.00
_cell.angle_gamma   90.00
#
_symmetry.space_group_name_H-M   'P 1'
#
loop_
_entity.id
_entity.type
_entity.pdbx_description
1 polymer ?
#
loop_
_entity_poly.entity_id
_entity_poly.type
_entity_poly.pdbx_seq_one_letter_code
_entity_poly.pdbx_strand_id
1 'polypeptide(L)'
;MLDEVVVLSRLDKSMGRASAVECDFVRAVIAKPRRFLSIHLAQAGLPVFALGGKFAGFTTVRFSSSGDAEGIAASPVVLPASDVRKAIAAALARPAPAPKK
;
A
#
# COMPACT_ATOMS: atom_id res chain seq x y z
N MET A 1 3.73 -5.95 -21.17
CA MET A 1 3.64 -4.57 -20.69
C MET A 1 3.08 -4.63 -19.28
N LEU A 2 3.57 -3.83 -18.35
CA LEU A 2 3.11 -3.86 -16.96
C LEU A 2 1.82 -3.04 -16.81
N ASP A 3 0.96 -3.40 -15.85
CA ASP A 3 -0.36 -2.78 -15.67
C ASP A 3 -0.25 -1.35 -15.11
N GLU A 4 -0.96 -0.41 -15.73
CA GLU A 4 -1.16 0.95 -15.24
C GLU A 4 -2.07 0.98 -14.01
N VAL A 5 -1.74 1.87 -13.07
CA VAL A 5 -2.52 2.11 -11.86
C VAL A 5 -2.72 3.60 -11.62
N VAL A 6 -3.82 3.90 -10.94
CA VAL A 6 -4.19 5.23 -10.48
C VAL A 6 -4.10 5.26 -8.97
N VAL A 7 -3.41 6.25 -8.41
CA VAL A 7 -3.31 6.48 -6.98
C VAL A 7 -4.05 7.75 -6.62
N LEU A 8 -4.95 7.68 -5.63
CA LEU A 8 -5.62 8.86 -5.10
C LEU A 8 -4.90 9.35 -3.86
N SER A 9 -4.67 10.65 -3.78
CA SER A 9 -3.99 11.27 -2.65
C SER A 9 -4.61 12.63 -2.33
N ARG A 10 -4.03 13.29 -1.33
CA ARG A 10 -4.26 14.70 -1.07
C ARG A 10 -2.91 15.35 -0.90
N LEU A 11 -2.75 16.52 -1.52
CA LEU A 11 -1.56 17.32 -1.32
C LEU A 11 -1.48 17.81 0.14
N ASP A 12 -0.32 18.30 0.53
CA ASP A 12 -0.10 18.78 1.88
C ASP A 12 -0.81 20.12 2.17
N LYS A 13 -0.57 20.67 3.36
CA LYS A 13 -1.19 21.93 3.80
C LYS A 13 -0.76 23.13 2.95
N SER A 14 0.48 23.14 2.43
CA SER A 14 0.99 24.24 1.60
C SER A 14 0.24 24.35 0.27
N MET A 15 -0.30 23.22 -0.21
CA MET A 15 -1.12 23.10 -1.40
C MET A 15 -2.64 23.06 -1.11
N GLY A 16 -3.05 23.48 0.10
CA GLY A 16 -4.47 23.59 0.46
C GLY A 16 -5.20 22.25 0.63
N ARG A 17 -4.49 21.14 0.86
CA ARG A 17 -5.10 19.80 0.98
C ARG A 17 -5.91 19.37 -0.24
N ALA A 18 -5.61 19.93 -1.41
CA ALA A 18 -6.30 19.60 -2.66
C ALA A 18 -6.24 18.09 -2.95
N SER A 19 -7.35 17.53 -3.43
CA SER A 19 -7.38 16.16 -3.95
C SER A 19 -6.42 16.04 -5.13
N ALA A 20 -5.65 14.96 -5.16
CA ALA A 20 -4.69 14.70 -6.21
C ALA A 20 -4.84 13.28 -6.74
N VAL A 21 -4.43 13.11 -7.99
CA VAL A 21 -4.41 11.84 -8.70
C VAL A 21 -3.05 11.68 -9.37
N GLU A 22 -2.48 10.49 -9.26
CA GLU A 22 -1.21 10.13 -9.86
C GLU A 22 -1.36 8.85 -10.66
N CYS A 23 -0.71 8.78 -11.81
CA CYS A 23 -0.60 7.55 -12.59
C CYS A 23 0.77 6.92 -12.35
N ASP A 24 0.78 5.61 -12.12
CA ASP A 24 2.01 4.83 -11.93
C ASP A 24 1.83 3.47 -12.64
N PHE A 25 2.86 2.62 -12.59
CA PHE A 25 2.85 1.30 -13.20
C PHE A 25 3.26 0.26 -12.17
N VAL A 26 2.66 -0.94 -12.26
CA VAL A 26 3.12 -2.09 -11.49
C VAL A 26 4.48 -2.52 -12.01
N ARG A 27 5.59 -2.11 -11.39
CA ARG A 27 6.96 -2.42 -11.82
C ARG A 27 7.29 -3.92 -11.72
N ALA A 28 6.75 -4.58 -10.71
CA ALA A 28 6.94 -6.00 -10.47
C ALA A 28 5.85 -6.56 -9.56
N VAL A 29 5.55 -7.85 -9.71
CA VAL A 29 4.73 -8.60 -8.75
C VAL A 29 5.67 -9.45 -7.90
N ILE A 30 5.81 -9.09 -6.64
CA ILE A 30 6.59 -9.84 -5.66
C ILE A 30 5.67 -10.93 -5.12
N ALA A 31 6.04 -12.21 -5.24
CA ALA A 31 5.17 -13.32 -4.85
C ALA A 31 5.46 -13.89 -3.44
N LYS A 32 6.70 -13.80 -2.96
CA LYS A 32 7.16 -14.43 -1.71
C LYS A 32 7.93 -13.43 -0.82
N PRO A 33 7.92 -13.60 0.52
CA PRO A 33 7.07 -14.51 1.30
C PRO A 33 5.60 -14.06 1.37
N ARG A 34 5.32 -12.81 0.98
CA ARG A 34 3.98 -12.24 0.84
C ARG A 34 3.88 -11.55 -0.51
N ARG A 35 2.67 -11.53 -1.07
CA ARG A 35 2.41 -10.85 -2.34
C ARG A 35 2.43 -9.33 -2.16
N PHE A 36 3.16 -8.63 -3.04
CA PHE A 36 3.15 -7.18 -3.14
C PHE A 36 3.20 -6.75 -4.61
N LEU A 37 2.67 -5.57 -4.92
CA LEU A 37 2.92 -4.91 -6.20
C LEU A 37 3.97 -3.83 -5.96
N SER A 38 5.08 -3.88 -6.69
CA SER A 38 6.07 -2.81 -6.67
C SER A 38 5.57 -1.66 -7.54
N ILE A 39 5.57 -0.44 -7.03
CA ILE A 39 5.27 0.80 -7.76
C ILE A 39 6.34 1.85 -7.42
N HIS A 40 6.37 2.99 -8.09
CA HIS A 40 7.35 4.03 -7.80
C HIS A 40 6.94 4.88 -6.57
N LEU A 41 5.65 5.13 -6.38
CA LEU A 41 5.18 6.08 -5.36
C LEU A 41 5.47 5.64 -3.92
N ALA A 42 6.23 6.46 -3.19
CA ALA A 42 6.74 6.10 -1.86
C ALA A 42 5.83 6.43 -0.67
N GLN A 43 4.83 7.28 -0.87
CA GLN A 43 3.94 7.69 0.21
C GLN A 43 3.01 6.54 0.61
N ALA A 44 3.02 6.15 1.88
CA ALA A 44 2.19 5.09 2.43
C ALA A 44 0.74 5.55 2.71
N GLY A 45 -0.19 4.59 2.70
CA GLY A 45 -1.60 4.80 3.06
C GLY A 45 -2.48 5.33 1.94
N LEU A 46 -1.97 5.41 0.71
CA LEU A 46 -2.73 5.90 -0.44
C LEU A 46 -3.48 4.75 -1.13
N PRO A 47 -4.78 4.90 -1.43
CA PRO A 47 -5.52 3.88 -2.17
C PRO A 47 -5.10 3.85 -3.65
N VAL A 48 -4.90 2.63 -4.15
CA VAL A 48 -4.46 2.34 -5.52
C VAL A 48 -5.56 1.59 -6.25
N PHE A 49 -5.80 1.95 -7.51
CA PHE A 49 -6.81 1.38 -8.39
C PHE A 49 -6.19 0.96 -9.72
N ALA A 50 -6.68 -0.14 -10.31
CA ALA A 50 -6.41 -0.44 -11.71
C ALA A 50 -7.21 0.51 -12.62
N LEU A 51 -6.82 0.66 -13.89
CA LEU A 51 -7.52 1.53 -14.86
C LEU A 51 -9.04 1.30 -14.95
N GLY A 52 -9.51 0.06 -14.74
CA GLY A 52 -10.94 -0.26 -14.68
C GLY A 52 -11.65 0.17 -13.38
N GLY A 53 -11.03 0.99 -12.53
CA GLY A 53 -11.57 1.45 -11.24
C GLY A 53 -11.56 0.39 -10.13
N LYS A 54 -10.95 -0.79 -10.37
CA LYS A 54 -10.89 -1.86 -9.38
C LYS A 54 -9.86 -1.52 -8.30
N PHE A 55 -10.28 -1.52 -7.03
CA PHE A 55 -9.37 -1.33 -5.89
C PHE A 55 -8.27 -2.41 -5.86
N ALA A 56 -7.03 -1.97 -6.05
CA ALA A 56 -5.84 -2.81 -6.10
C ALA A 56 -5.19 -2.97 -4.73
N GLY A 57 -5.29 -1.97 -3.85
CA GLY A 57 -4.73 -2.03 -2.50
C GLY A 57 -4.35 -0.67 -1.93
N PHE A 58 -3.52 -0.68 -0.89
CA PHE A 58 -2.94 0.54 -0.31
C PHE A 58 -1.43 0.55 -0.49
N THR A 59 -0.85 1.72 -0.79
CA THR A 59 0.59 1.91 -0.72
C THR A 59 1.10 1.70 0.71
N THR A 60 2.27 1.11 0.84
CA THR A 60 2.94 0.85 2.12
C THR A 60 4.44 0.71 1.87
N VAL A 61 5.20 0.65 2.96
CA VAL A 61 6.65 0.42 2.91
C VAL A 61 6.95 -1.00 3.33
N ARG A 62 7.63 -1.74 2.45
CA ARG A 62 8.26 -3.00 2.81
C ARG A 62 9.67 -2.71 3.31
N PHE A 63 9.89 -2.98 4.58
CA PHE A 63 11.23 -3.01 5.15
C PHE A 63 11.84 -4.41 4.96
N SER A 64 13.07 -4.48 4.48
CA SER A 64 13.88 -5.69 4.54
C SER A 64 15.02 -5.50 5.51
N SER A 65 15.20 -6.45 6.42
CA SER A 65 16.48 -6.67 7.07
C SER A 65 17.29 -7.61 6.16
N SER A 66 18.24 -7.07 5.41
CA SER A 66 19.36 -7.87 4.93
C SER A 66 20.09 -8.39 6.17
N GLY A 67 20.27 -9.71 6.27
CA GLY A 67 21.00 -10.34 7.38
C GLY A 67 22.50 -10.05 7.35
N ASP A 68 22.99 -9.46 6.26
CA ASP A 68 24.36 -9.00 6.06
C ASP A 68 24.41 -7.48 6.14
N ALA A 69 25.59 -6.93 6.44
CA ALA A 69 25.92 -5.55 6.85
C ALA A 69 25.34 -4.35 6.05
N GLU A 70 24.48 -4.57 5.05
CA GLU A 70 23.62 -3.56 4.45
C GLU A 70 22.41 -3.31 5.34
N GLY A 71 22.27 -2.07 5.83
CA GLY A 71 21.20 -1.66 6.75
C GLY A 71 19.77 -1.88 6.25
N ILE A 72 18.79 -1.38 7.00
CA ILE A 72 17.37 -1.58 6.69
C ILE A 72 17.02 -0.90 5.35
N ALA A 73 16.72 -1.68 4.33
CA ALA A 73 16.21 -1.16 3.06
C ALA A 73 14.68 -1.01 3.11
N ALA A 74 14.19 0.13 2.64
CA ALA A 74 12.78 0.48 2.59
C ALA A 74 12.33 0.56 1.12
N SER A 75 11.43 -0.32 0.71
CA SER A 75 10.89 -0.38 -0.65
C SER A 75 9.40 -0.03 -0.66
N PRO A 76 8.96 0.94 -1.48
CA PRO A 76 7.55 1.23 -1.61
C PRO A 76 6.84 0.13 -2.38
N VAL A 77 5.69 -0.30 -1.88
CA VAL A 77 4.89 -1.37 -2.44
C VAL A 77 3.41 -1.12 -2.22
N VAL A 78 2.55 -1.82 -2.96
CA VAL A 78 1.12 -1.90 -2.70
C VAL A 78 0.83 -3.20 -1.96
N LEU A 79 0.18 -3.08 -0.79
CA LEU A 79 -0.44 -4.20 -0.09
C LEU A 79 -1.72 -4.60 -0.84
N PRO A 80 -1.82 -5.81 -1.41
CA PRO A 80 -2.95 -6.18 -2.25
C PRO A 80 -4.29 -6.10 -1.52
N ALA A 81 -5.33 -5.67 -2.24
CA ALA A 81 -6.69 -5.54 -1.71
C ALA A 81 -7.24 -6.84 -1.09
N SER A 82 -6.79 -8.02 -1.55
CA SER A 82 -7.15 -9.30 -0.93
C SER A 82 -6.68 -9.40 0.52
N ASP A 83 -5.48 -8.91 0.81
CA ASP A 83 -4.90 -8.97 2.16
C ASP A 83 -5.52 -7.90 3.06
N VAL A 84 -5.83 -6.73 2.49
CA VAL A 84 -6.63 -5.69 3.16
C VAL A 84 -7.99 -6.25 3.61
N ARG A 85 -8.73 -6.92 2.71
CA ARG A 85 -10.03 -7.53 3.04
C ARG A 85 -9.91 -8.59 4.13
N LYS A 86 -8.88 -9.44 4.08
CA LYS A 86 -8.62 -10.44 5.14
C LYS A 86 -8.36 -9.76 6.49
N ALA A 87 -7.57 -8.68 6.51
CA ALA A 87 -7.29 -7.94 7.74
C ALA A 87 -8.54 -7.28 8.32
N ILE A 88 -9.40 -6.69 7.47
CA ILE A 88 -10.69 -6.13 7.89
C ILE A 88 -11.58 -7.22 8.50
N ALA A 89 -11.72 -8.37 7.84
CA ALA A 89 -12.52 -9.47 8.35
C ALA A 89 -12.01 -9.98 9.71
N ALA A 90 -10.69 -10.13 9.86
CA ALA A 90 -10.07 -10.52 11.12
C ALA A 90 -10.27 -9.47 12.23
N ALA A 91 -10.22 -8.18 11.89
CA ALA A 91 -10.45 -7.09 12.84
C ALA A 91 -11.90 -7.07 13.33
N LEU A 92 -12.88 -7.28 12.44
CA LEU A 92 -14.30 -7.34 12.79
C LEU A 92 -14.66 -8.58 13.63
N ALA A 93 -13.96 -9.70 13.42
CA ALA A 93 -14.16 -10.92 14.20
C ALA A 93 -13.55 -10.84 15.61
N ARG A 94 -12.65 -9.88 15.87
CA ARG A 94 -12.00 -9.74 17.17
C ARG A 94 -12.98 -9.06 18.15
N PRO A 95 -13.18 -9.60 19.37
CA PRO A 95 -14.00 -8.94 20.37
C PRO A 95 -13.42 -7.57 20.73
N ALA A 96 -14.32 -6.61 21.02
CA ALA A 96 -13.91 -5.26 21.41
C ALA A 96 -12.93 -5.34 22.59
N PRO A 97 -11.82 -4.58 22.57
CA PRO A 97 -10.92 -4.54 23.71
C PRO A 97 -11.69 -4.11 24.96
N ALA A 98 -11.45 -4.78 26.08
CA ALA A 98 -12.04 -4.39 27.35
C ALA A 98 -11.71 -2.92 27.64
N PRO A 99 -12.66 -2.14 28.18
CA PRO A 99 -12.40 -0.75 28.52
C PRO A 99 -11.19 -0.68 29.47
N LYS A 100 -10.25 0.22 29.16
CA LYS A 100 -9.13 0.50 30.06
C LYS A 100 -9.70 1.22 31.30
N LYS A 101 -9.43 0.68 32.49
CA LYS A 101 -9.69 1.33 33.77
C LYS A 101 -8.81 2.56 33.95
#